data_AF-A0A135LTL3-F1
#
_entry.id   AF-A0A135LTL3-F1
#
_cell.length_a   1.000
_cell.length_b   1.000
_cell.length_c   1.000
_cell.angle_alpha   90.00
_cell.angle_beta   90.00
_cell.angle_gamma   90.00
#
_symmetry.space_group_name_H-M   'P 1'
#
loop_
_entity.id
_entity.type
_entity.pdbx_description
1 polymer ?
#
loop_
_entity_poly.entity_id
_entity_poly.type
_entity_poly.pdbx_seq_one_letter_code
_entity_poly.pdbx_strand_id
1 'polypeptide(L)'
;MLSLVLTVFFVHVAIYLVNTIGASTVDSLLWLLYLNLPTPTSRTARKQQQLKRQVLEQKHEMNSTSSQDEFAKWAKARRRHDKTMEEYEALNKTLTSQKSSFDWTVKIARWLCTNGLKIFLQFWYSKTPVFPLPEAWFPYYVEWIVSFPRAPLGSVSIQVWSNVCATAIALTAEVVGAFLVQVVGQKKEHKQAVPVGAEGKAQ
;
A
#
# COMPACT_ATOMS: atom_id res chain seq x y z
N MET A 1 -19.72 -10.41 25.75
CA MET A 1 -19.50 -9.02 25.30
C MET A 1 -18.02 -8.74 25.37
N LEU A 2 -17.37 -8.39 24.26
CA LEU A 2 -15.93 -8.07 24.29
C LEU A 2 -15.71 -6.86 25.21
N SER A 3 -14.71 -6.92 26.07
CA SER A 3 -14.33 -5.74 26.86
C SER A 3 -13.93 -4.60 25.92
N LEU A 4 -14.25 -3.37 26.30
CA LEU A 4 -13.89 -2.17 25.52
C LEU A 4 -12.38 -2.11 25.23
N VAL A 5 -11.58 -2.62 26.16
CA VAL A 5 -10.12 -2.82 26.01
C VAL A 5 -9.80 -3.65 24.76
N LEU A 6 -10.43 -4.82 24.62
CA LEU A 6 -10.19 -5.74 23.51
C LEU A 6 -10.72 -5.19 22.18
N THR A 7 -11.88 -4.53 22.18
CA THR A 7 -12.42 -3.94 20.94
C THR A 7 -11.48 -2.87 20.40
N VAL A 8 -10.99 -1.97 21.26
CA VAL A 8 -10.03 -0.94 20.87
C VAL A 8 -8.73 -1.56 20.38
N PHE A 9 -8.25 -2.61 21.05
CA PHE A 9 -7.04 -3.32 20.62
C PHE A 9 -7.21 -3.96 19.24
N PHE A 10 -8.26 -4.75 19.01
CA PHE A 10 -8.50 -5.39 17.70
C PHE A 10 -8.70 -4.38 16.58
N VAL A 11 -9.36 -3.25 16.85
CA VAL A 11 -9.48 -2.17 15.86
C VAL A 11 -8.11 -1.58 15.51
N HIS A 12 -7.24 -1.35 16.50
CA HIS A 12 -5.88 -0.87 16.23
C HIS A 12 -5.03 -1.91 15.48
N VAL A 13 -5.19 -3.20 15.78
CA VAL A 13 -4.54 -4.29 15.02
C VAL A 13 -5.03 -4.29 13.58
N ALA A 14 -6.34 -4.21 13.34
CA ALA A 14 -6.89 -4.17 11.99
C ALA A 14 -6.38 -2.95 11.19
N ILE A 15 -6.33 -1.77 11.83
CA ILE A 15 -5.77 -0.57 11.21
C ILE A 15 -4.28 -0.75 10.90
N TYR A 16 -3.52 -1.34 11.81
CA TYR A 16 -2.10 -1.63 11.59
C TYR A 16 -1.90 -2.62 10.44
N LEU A 17 -2.73 -3.67 10.33
CA LEU A 17 -2.71 -4.61 9.23
C LEU A 17 -3.00 -3.93 7.88
N VAL A 18 -4.01 -3.06 7.83
CA VAL A 18 -4.33 -2.31 6.61
C VAL A 18 -3.18 -1.37 6.21
N ASN A 19 -2.48 -0.80 7.18
CA ASN A 19 -1.33 0.07 6.91
C ASN A 19 -0.07 -0.72 6.51
N THR A 20 0.07 -1.97 6.96
CA THR A 20 1.22 -2.84 6.65
C THR A 20 1.05 -3.63 5.35
N ILE A 21 -0.18 -3.97 4.97
CA ILE A 21 -0.52 -4.48 3.64
C ILE A 21 -0.34 -3.30 2.68
N GLY A 22 0.90 -3.10 2.23
CA GLY A 22 1.39 -1.86 1.64
C GLY A 22 0.42 -1.21 0.65
N ALA A 23 0.27 0.11 0.79
CA ALA A 23 -0.57 0.97 -0.04
C ALA A 23 -0.49 0.61 -1.53
N SER A 24 0.73 0.45 -2.05
CA SER A 24 1.02 0.14 -3.45
C SER A 24 0.42 -1.18 -3.95
N THR A 25 0.32 -2.20 -3.09
CA THR A 25 -0.24 -3.51 -3.46
C THR A 25 -1.75 -3.44 -3.57
N VAL A 26 -2.40 -2.79 -2.60
CA VAL A 26 -3.84 -2.55 -2.61
C VAL A 26 -4.23 -1.62 -3.76
N ASP A 27 -3.46 -0.55 -3.99
CA ASP A 27 -3.71 0.41 -5.08
C ASP A 27 -3.59 -0.29 -6.44
N SER A 28 -2.59 -1.16 -6.62
CA SER A 28 -2.41 -1.93 -7.85
C SER A 28 -3.54 -2.94 -8.07
N LEU A 29 -3.97 -3.65 -7.01
CA LEU A 29 -5.05 -4.63 -7.08
C LEU A 29 -6.40 -3.95 -7.35
N LEU A 30 -6.68 -2.83 -6.68
CA LEU A 30 -7.88 -2.02 -6.91
C LEU A 30 -7.89 -1.42 -8.31
N TRP A 31 -6.74 -0.97 -8.81
CA TRP A 31 -6.61 -0.49 -10.19
C TRP A 31 -6.89 -1.60 -11.21
N LEU A 32 -6.34 -2.80 -11.01
CA LEU A 32 -6.63 -3.95 -11.87
C LEU A 32 -8.10 -4.35 -11.82
N LEU A 33 -8.71 -4.33 -10.64
CA LEU A 33 -10.13 -4.63 -10.47
C LEU A 33 -10.98 -3.55 -11.17
N TYR A 34 -10.63 -2.27 -11.00
CA TYR A 34 -11.29 -1.15 -11.66
C TYR A 34 -11.21 -1.21 -13.20
N LEU A 35 -10.08 -1.67 -13.74
CA LEU A 35 -9.90 -1.89 -15.18
C LEU A 35 -10.67 -3.10 -15.72
N ASN A 36 -11.03 -4.07 -14.87
CA ASN A 36 -11.86 -5.21 -15.26
C ASN A 36 -13.36 -4.87 -15.29
N LEU A 37 -13.79 -3.84 -14.56
CA LEU A 37 -15.17 -3.36 -14.66
C LEU A 37 -15.40 -2.66 -16.02
N PRO A 38 -16.62 -2.73 -16.58
CA PRO A 38 -16.97 -2.10 -17.85
C PRO A 38 -17.12 -0.57 -17.73
N THR A 39 -16.08 0.09 -17.25
CA THR A 39 -15.99 1.55 -17.08
C THR A 39 -15.44 2.21 -18.35
N PRO A 40 -15.68 3.52 -18.57
CA PRO A 40 -15.07 4.25 -19.69
C PRO A 40 -13.53 4.16 -19.67
N THR A 41 -12.90 4.13 -18.50
CA THR A 41 -11.44 3.97 -18.33
C THR A 41 -10.94 2.62 -18.86
N SER A 42 -11.68 1.52 -18.67
CA SER A 42 -11.32 0.21 -19.25
C SER A 42 -11.26 0.24 -20.78
N ARG A 43 -12.15 1.02 -21.43
CA ARG A 43 -12.15 1.19 -22.89
C ARG A 43 -10.94 1.99 -23.36
N THR A 44 -10.58 3.04 -22.63
CA THR A 44 -9.37 3.83 -22.90
C THR A 44 -8.10 3.00 -22.70
N ALA A 45 -8.04 2.16 -21.66
CA ALA A 45 -6.92 1.24 -21.43
C ALA A 45 -6.78 0.19 -22.55
N ARG A 46 -7.89 -0.38 -23.03
CA ARG A 46 -7.87 -1.29 -24.20
C ARG A 46 -7.39 -0.60 -25.46
N LYS A 47 -7.87 0.62 -25.73
CA LYS A 47 -7.40 1.43 -26.87
C LYS A 47 -5.91 1.75 -26.77
N GLN A 48 -5.40 2.06 -25.57
CA GLN A 48 -3.98 2.31 -25.33
C GLN A 48 -3.14 1.05 -25.64
N GLN A 49 -3.59 -0.14 -25.23
CA GLN A 49 -2.92 -1.40 -25.58
C GLN A 49 -2.94 -1.70 -27.08
N GLN A 50 -4.06 -1.39 -27.77
CA GLN A 50 -4.16 -1.53 -29.22
C GLN A 50 -3.22 -0.57 -29.96
N LEU A 51 -3.19 0.71 -29.58
CA LEU A 51 -2.26 1.69 -30.17
C LEU A 51 -0.81 1.33 -29.89
N LYS A 52 -0.47 0.84 -28.69
CA LYS A 52 0.88 0.36 -28.37
C LYS A 52 1.34 -0.74 -29.33
N ARG A 53 0.46 -1.69 -29.66
CA ARG A 53 0.76 -2.74 -30.65
C ARG A 53 0.98 -2.14 -32.04
N GLN A 54 0.10 -1.24 -32.48
CA GLN A 54 0.24 -0.57 -33.78
C GLN A 54 1.53 0.24 -33.89
N VAL A 55 1.93 0.96 -32.84
CA VAL A 55 3.20 1.71 -32.80
C VAL A 55 4.39 0.75 -32.93
N LEU A 56 4.37 -0.39 -32.24
CA LEU A 56 5.44 -1.39 -32.33
C LEU A 56 5.51 -2.05 -33.72
N GLU A 57 4.37 -2.38 -34.31
CA GLU A 57 4.27 -2.91 -35.67
C GLU A 57 4.79 -1.91 -36.71
N GLN A 58 4.38 -0.65 -36.63
CA GLN A 58 4.84 0.41 -37.54
C GLN A 58 6.33 0.73 -37.34
N LYS A 59 6.84 0.63 -36.11
CA LYS A 59 8.27 0.76 -35.83
C LYS A 59 9.07 -0.38 -36.47
N HIS A 60 8.53 -1.60 -36.45
CA HIS A 60 9.14 -2.73 -37.13
C HIS A 60 9.16 -2.52 -38.66
N GLU A 61 8.04 -2.10 -39.26
CA GLU A 61 7.92 -1.80 -40.69
C GLU A 61 8.94 -0.72 -41.16
N MET A 62 9.08 0.34 -40.36
CA MET A 62 10.05 1.40 -40.62
C MET A 62 11.51 0.91 -40.53
N ASN A 63 11.82 0.01 -39.60
CA ASN A 63 13.16 -0.58 -39.46
C ASN A 63 13.48 -1.59 -40.56
N SER A 64 12.49 -2.28 -41.12
CA SER A 64 12.68 -3.20 -42.26
C SER A 64 12.83 -2.49 -43.61
N THR A 65 12.52 -1.20 -43.70
CA THR A 65 12.57 -0.42 -44.93
C THR A 65 13.89 0.36 -45.02
N SER A 66 14.65 0.22 -46.11
CA SER A 66 15.88 1.00 -46.34
C SER A 66 15.54 2.49 -46.47
N SER A 67 16.09 3.31 -45.57
CA SER A 67 15.83 4.76 -45.54
C SER A 67 16.50 5.52 -46.69
N GLN A 68 17.50 4.92 -47.35
CA GLN A 68 18.23 5.55 -48.45
C GLN A 68 17.62 5.18 -49.81
N ASP A 69 17.30 3.90 -50.04
CA ASP A 69 16.78 3.43 -51.33
C ASP A 69 15.27 3.65 -51.47
N GLU A 70 14.53 3.51 -50.37
CA GLU A 70 13.07 3.63 -50.35
C GLU A 70 12.59 4.84 -49.53
N PHE A 71 13.31 5.97 -49.60
CA PHE A 71 13.04 7.18 -48.79
C PHE A 71 11.57 7.62 -48.83
N ALA A 72 10.90 7.56 -49.99
CA ALA A 72 9.49 7.93 -50.11
C ALA A 72 8.56 7.01 -49.30
N LYS A 73 8.82 5.70 -49.29
CA LYS A 73 8.05 4.73 -48.48
C LYS A 73 8.39 4.89 -47.00
N TRP A 74 9.68 5.02 -46.68
CA TRP A 74 10.15 5.26 -45.31
C TRP A 74 9.54 6.54 -44.70
N ALA A 75 9.51 7.65 -45.45
CA ALA A 75 8.93 8.91 -45.01
C ALA A 75 7.41 8.82 -44.76
N LYS A 76 6.69 8.05 -45.59
CA LYS A 76 5.26 7.78 -45.39
C LYS A 76 5.01 6.92 -44.14
N ALA A 77 5.80 5.87 -43.94
CA ALA A 77 5.75 5.03 -42.75
C ALA A 77 6.06 5.82 -41.48
N ARG A 78 7.07 6.71 -41.53
CA ARG A 78 7.45 7.60 -40.43
C ARG A 78 6.31 8.53 -40.01
N ARG A 79 5.65 9.21 -40.96
CA ARG A 79 4.49 10.08 -40.65
C ARG A 79 3.32 9.31 -40.02
N ARG A 80 3.09 8.07 -40.46
CA ARG A 80 2.06 7.19 -39.87
C ARG A 80 2.42 6.81 -38.44
N HIS A 81 3.68 6.44 -38.20
CA HIS A 81 4.21 6.17 -36.86
C HIS A 81 4.07 7.39 -35.96
N ASP A 82 4.49 8.57 -36.42
CA ASP A 82 4.44 9.79 -35.61
C ASP A 82 2.99 10.17 -35.25
N LYS A 83 2.02 9.98 -36.17
CA LYS A 83 0.59 10.17 -35.88
C LYS A 83 0.06 9.18 -34.82
N THR A 84 0.34 7.89 -34.96
CA THR A 84 -0.13 6.89 -33.99
C THR A 84 0.56 7.03 -32.63
N MET A 85 1.81 7.48 -32.62
CA MET A 85 2.56 7.78 -31.41
C MET A 85 1.96 8.98 -30.67
N GLU A 86 1.57 10.04 -31.38
CA GLU A 86 0.88 11.20 -30.79
C GLU A 86 -0.46 10.79 -30.15
N GLU A 87 -1.27 9.99 -30.85
CA GLU A 87 -2.53 9.47 -30.31
C GLU A 87 -2.30 8.58 -29.07
N TYR A 88 -1.22 7.78 -29.06
CA TYR A 88 -0.83 6.94 -27.92
C TYR A 88 -0.43 7.78 -26.72
N GLU A 89 0.40 8.81 -26.90
CA GLU A 89 0.84 9.70 -25.82
C GLU A 89 -0.33 10.52 -25.24
N ALA A 90 -1.25 10.98 -26.08
CA ALA A 90 -2.47 11.64 -25.63
C ALA A 90 -3.30 10.73 -24.72
N LEU A 91 -3.56 9.47 -25.14
CA LEU A 91 -4.27 8.48 -24.33
C LEU A 91 -3.52 8.13 -23.05
N ASN A 92 -2.20 7.97 -23.13
CA ASN A 92 -1.34 7.63 -22.00
C ASN A 92 -1.37 8.73 -20.93
N LYS A 93 -1.36 10.00 -21.35
CA LYS A 93 -1.50 11.16 -20.45
C LYS A 93 -2.87 11.16 -19.75
N THR A 94 -3.96 10.90 -20.48
CA THR A 94 -5.29 10.79 -19.90
C THR A 94 -5.38 9.64 -18.88
N LEU A 95 -4.85 8.46 -19.21
CA LEU A 95 -4.86 7.30 -18.31
C LEU A 95 -4.01 7.53 -17.06
N THR A 96 -2.84 8.16 -17.22
CA THR A 96 -1.95 8.49 -16.09
C THR A 96 -2.63 9.50 -15.14
N SER A 97 -3.31 10.50 -15.69
CA SER A 97 -4.11 11.45 -14.90
C SER A 97 -5.24 10.74 -14.15
N GLN A 98 -6.01 9.88 -14.83
CA GLN A 98 -7.09 9.10 -14.20
C GLN A 98 -6.56 8.17 -13.10
N LYS A 99 -5.42 7.51 -13.33
CA LYS A 99 -4.76 6.68 -12.33
C LYS A 99 -4.37 7.50 -11.10
N SER A 100 -3.77 8.68 -11.30
CA SER A 100 -3.41 9.57 -10.20
C SER A 100 -4.64 10.02 -9.38
N SER A 101 -5.73 10.39 -10.05
CA SER A 101 -6.99 10.74 -9.36
C SER A 101 -7.60 9.56 -8.60
N PHE A 102 -7.49 8.35 -9.16
CA PHE A 102 -7.93 7.12 -8.50
C PHE A 102 -7.08 6.81 -7.27
N ASP A 103 -5.76 6.82 -7.41
CA ASP A 103 -4.81 6.59 -6.32
C ASP A 103 -5.02 7.62 -5.18
N TRP A 104 -5.28 8.88 -5.53
CA TRP A 104 -5.62 9.92 -4.56
C TRP A 104 -6.94 9.66 -3.85
N THR A 105 -7.97 9.22 -4.59
CA THR A 105 -9.29 8.87 -4.02
C THR A 105 -9.18 7.68 -3.07
N VAL A 106 -8.45 6.63 -3.45
CA VAL A 106 -8.19 5.45 -2.62
C VAL A 106 -7.39 5.85 -1.37
N LYS A 107 -6.39 6.74 -1.52
CA LYS A 107 -5.63 7.28 -0.40
C LYS A 107 -6.53 8.03 0.59
N ILE A 108 -7.44 8.87 0.10
CA ILE A 108 -8.41 9.59 0.94
C ILE A 108 -9.34 8.60 1.63
N ALA A 109 -9.93 7.65 0.88
CA ALA A 109 -10.82 6.66 1.43
C ALA A 109 -10.14 5.84 2.53
N ARG A 110 -8.90 5.39 2.30
CA ARG A 110 -8.10 4.69 3.31
C ARG A 110 -7.80 5.56 4.52
N TRP A 111 -7.38 6.80 4.31
CA TRP A 111 -7.11 7.74 5.40
C TRP A 111 -8.38 7.98 6.23
N LEU A 112 -9.53 8.13 5.59
CA LEU A 112 -10.82 8.31 6.24
C LEU A 112 -11.26 7.04 6.98
N CYS A 113 -11.10 5.86 6.38
CA CYS A 113 -11.44 4.60 7.04
C CYS A 113 -10.53 4.34 8.25
N THR A 114 -9.24 4.63 8.15
CA THR A 114 -8.29 4.37 9.24
C THR A 114 -8.33 5.43 10.33
N ASN A 115 -8.25 6.71 9.98
CA ASN A 115 -8.25 7.82 10.95
C ASN A 115 -9.67 8.18 11.38
N GLY A 116 -10.64 8.13 10.47
CA GLY A 116 -12.04 8.36 10.81
C GLY A 116 -12.57 7.30 11.77
N LEU A 117 -12.19 6.02 11.61
CA LEU A 117 -12.55 4.99 12.59
C LEU A 117 -11.92 5.25 13.96
N LYS A 118 -10.65 5.68 14.02
CA LYS A 118 -10.01 6.09 15.29
C LYS A 118 -10.76 7.24 15.95
N ILE A 119 -11.02 8.31 15.20
CA ILE A 119 -11.72 9.50 15.69
C ILE A 119 -13.14 9.13 16.14
N PHE A 120 -13.84 8.29 15.38
CA PHE A 120 -15.17 7.82 15.70
C PHE A 120 -15.19 7.04 17.02
N LEU A 121 -14.29 6.07 17.21
CA LEU A 121 -14.17 5.33 18.47
C LEU A 121 -13.83 6.26 19.64
N GLN A 122 -12.87 7.15 19.45
CA GLN A 122 -12.45 8.12 20.46
C GLN A 122 -13.59 9.05 20.86
N PHE A 123 -14.41 9.49 19.90
CA PHE A 123 -15.56 10.35 20.15
C PHE A 123 -16.68 9.59 20.88
N TRP A 124 -17.04 8.40 20.39
CA TRP A 124 -18.14 7.59 20.91
C TRP A 124 -17.91 7.13 22.35
N TYR A 125 -16.69 6.65 22.63
CA TYR A 125 -16.31 6.14 23.95
C TYR A 125 -15.52 7.18 24.77
N SER A 126 -15.63 8.47 24.42
CA SER A 126 -14.92 9.54 25.13
C SER A 126 -15.29 9.62 26.62
N LYS A 127 -16.53 9.29 26.99
CA LYS A 127 -17.05 9.37 28.36
C LYS A 127 -16.98 8.07 29.15
N THR A 128 -16.61 6.96 28.52
CA THR A 128 -16.57 5.65 29.17
C THR A 128 -15.16 5.35 29.67
N PRO A 129 -14.96 5.04 30.96
CA PRO A 129 -13.66 4.66 31.48
C PRO A 129 -13.23 3.32 30.87
N VAL A 130 -12.00 3.23 30.36
CA VAL A 130 -11.50 2.00 29.74
C VAL A 130 -11.14 0.96 30.81
N PHE A 131 -10.45 1.41 31.85
CA PHE A 131 -10.26 0.67 33.10
C PHE A 131 -10.08 1.65 34.27
N PRO A 132 -10.63 1.35 35.45
CA PRO A 132 -10.36 2.11 36.66
C PRO A 132 -8.93 1.82 37.15
N LEU A 133 -8.28 2.85 37.68
CA LEU A 133 -6.99 2.74 38.35
C LEU A 133 -7.23 2.43 39.84
N PRO A 134 -6.41 1.56 40.48
CA PRO A 134 -6.49 1.36 41.93
C PRO A 134 -6.23 2.67 42.66
N GLU A 135 -7.07 2.98 43.65
CA GLU A 135 -7.00 4.20 44.44
C GLU A 135 -5.66 4.26 45.20
N ALA A 136 -4.99 5.42 45.17
CA ALA A 136 -3.70 5.70 45.81
C ALA A 136 -2.44 5.02 45.24
N TRP A 137 -2.49 4.42 44.04
CA TRP A 137 -1.27 3.87 43.41
C TRP A 137 -0.46 4.90 42.62
N PHE A 138 -1.10 5.98 42.15
CA PHE A 138 -0.48 6.99 41.30
C PHE A 138 -0.62 8.41 41.88
N PRO A 139 0.36 9.31 41.67
CA PRO A 139 0.22 10.72 42.01
C PRO A 139 -0.92 11.38 41.21
N TYR A 140 -1.57 12.39 41.79
CA TYR A 140 -2.65 13.16 41.16
C TYR A 140 -2.33 13.61 39.72
N TYR A 141 -1.09 14.04 39.46
CA TYR A 141 -0.65 14.47 38.13
C TYR A 141 -0.72 13.36 37.07
N VAL A 142 -0.41 12.12 37.46
CA VAL A 142 -0.45 10.97 36.54
C VAL A 142 -1.90 10.59 36.25
N GLU A 143 -2.74 10.55 37.28
CA GLU A 143 -4.18 10.30 37.12
C GLU A 143 -4.85 11.36 36.24
N TRP A 144 -4.43 12.63 36.36
CA TRP A 144 -4.90 13.73 35.52
C TRP A 144 -4.48 13.56 34.04
N ILE A 145 -3.21 13.24 33.77
CA ILE A 145 -2.73 13.02 32.39
C ILE A 145 -3.44 11.82 31.75
N VAL A 146 -3.61 10.74 32.52
CA VAL A 146 -4.15 9.48 32.02
C VAL A 146 -5.67 9.54 31.80
N SER A 147 -6.38 10.40 32.54
CA SER A 147 -7.82 10.65 32.38
C SER A 147 -8.15 11.71 31.32
N PHE A 148 -7.19 12.58 30.97
CA PHE A 148 -7.36 13.58 29.91
C PHE A 148 -7.66 12.90 28.57
N PRO A 149 -8.58 13.42 27.72
CA PRO A 149 -9.30 14.70 27.82
C PRO A 149 -10.74 14.65 28.37
N ARG A 150 -11.32 13.46 28.62
CA ARG A 150 -12.75 13.36 28.94
C ARG A 150 -13.18 12.20 29.85
N ALA A 151 -12.23 11.41 30.36
CA ALA A 151 -12.54 10.32 31.28
C ALA A 151 -12.61 10.84 32.74
N PRO A 152 -13.39 10.19 33.62
CA PRO A 152 -13.40 10.54 35.04
C PRO A 152 -12.01 10.33 35.67
N LEU A 153 -11.64 11.20 36.62
CA LEU A 153 -10.39 11.09 37.38
C LEU A 153 -10.30 9.70 38.05
N GLY A 154 -9.10 9.11 38.06
CA GLY A 154 -8.90 7.73 38.52
C GLY A 154 -9.24 6.66 37.47
N SER A 155 -9.41 7.04 36.20
CA SER A 155 -9.61 6.07 35.10
C SER A 155 -8.80 6.45 33.86
N VAL A 156 -8.56 5.45 33.01
CA VAL A 156 -7.80 5.65 31.76
C VAL A 156 -8.71 6.04 30.62
N SER A 157 -8.33 7.12 29.94
CA SER A 157 -9.03 7.60 28.76
C SER A 157 -8.80 6.69 27.55
N ILE A 158 -9.78 6.66 26.65
CA ILE A 158 -9.65 5.90 25.41
C ILE A 158 -8.50 6.42 24.53
N GLN A 159 -8.13 7.69 24.65
CA GLN A 159 -7.02 8.29 23.91
C GLN A 159 -5.69 7.70 24.35
N VAL A 160 -5.44 7.67 25.66
CA VAL A 160 -4.24 7.09 26.24
C VAL A 160 -4.16 5.60 25.92
N TRP A 161 -5.26 4.87 26.10
CA TRP A 161 -5.31 3.46 25.74
C TRP A 161 -5.08 3.19 24.24
N SER A 162 -5.63 4.02 23.35
CA SER A 162 -5.43 3.92 21.90
C SER A 162 -3.96 4.14 21.53
N ASN A 163 -3.30 5.13 22.15
CA ASN A 163 -1.89 5.39 21.94
C ASN A 163 -1.01 4.23 22.43
N VAL A 164 -1.31 3.67 23.60
CA VAL A 164 -0.63 2.47 24.11
C VAL A 164 -0.81 1.29 23.18
N CYS A 165 -2.03 1.04 22.67
CA CYS A 165 -2.26 0.00 21.68
C CYS A 165 -1.42 0.23 20.42
N ALA A 166 -1.41 1.45 19.88
CA ALA A 166 -0.67 1.79 18.67
C ALA A 166 0.84 1.59 18.84
N THR A 167 1.43 2.05 19.95
CA THR A 167 2.87 1.88 20.22
C THR A 167 3.22 0.42 20.49
N ALA A 168 2.41 -0.29 21.28
CA ALA A 168 2.63 -1.71 21.56
C ALA A 168 2.59 -2.55 20.28
N ILE A 169 1.63 -2.29 19.39
CA ILE A 169 1.54 -2.99 18.10
C ILE A 169 2.74 -2.66 17.22
N ALA A 170 3.13 -1.38 17.13
CA ALA A 170 4.27 -0.97 16.31
C ALA A 170 5.58 -1.65 16.78
N LEU A 171 5.87 -1.60 18.07
CA LEU A 171 7.05 -2.23 18.67
C LEU A 171 7.04 -3.75 18.46
N THR A 172 5.90 -4.40 18.71
CA THR A 172 5.76 -5.84 18.52
C THR A 172 6.02 -6.22 17.06
N ALA A 173 5.50 -5.44 16.12
CA ALA A 173 5.69 -5.71 14.70
C ALA A 173 7.13 -5.44 14.22
N GLU A 174 7.83 -4.44 14.76
CA GLU A 174 9.25 -4.22 14.49
C GLU A 174 10.10 -5.40 14.99
N VAL A 175 9.83 -5.87 16.21
CA VAL A 175 10.51 -7.03 16.80
C VAL A 175 10.24 -8.28 15.95
N VAL A 176 8.98 -8.57 15.63
CA VAL A 176 8.61 -9.70 14.76
C VAL A 176 9.25 -9.57 13.38
N GLY A 177 9.26 -8.38 12.79
CA GLY A 177 9.91 -8.11 11.51
C GLY A 177 11.42 -8.39 11.54
N ALA A 178 12.11 -7.93 12.60
CA ALA A 178 13.53 -8.20 12.80
C ALA A 178 13.81 -9.71 12.94
N PHE A 179 13.00 -10.42 13.73
CA PHE A 179 13.11 -11.88 13.86
C PHE A 179 12.87 -12.61 12.54
N LEU A 180 11.86 -12.20 11.76
CA LEU A 180 11.58 -12.80 10.45
C LEU A 180 12.74 -12.58 9.48
N VAL A 181 13.32 -11.38 9.45
CA VAL A 181 14.51 -11.08 8.64
C VAL A 181 15.70 -11.93 9.08
N GLN A 182 15.94 -12.08 10.38
CA GLN A 182 16.99 -12.95 10.90
C GLN A 182 16.78 -14.42 10.52
N VAL A 183 15.57 -14.96 10.69
CA VAL A 183 15.26 -16.36 10.34
C VAL A 183 15.38 -16.60 8.84
N VAL A 184 14.90 -15.67 8.01
CA VAL A 184 15.04 -15.76 6.54
C VAL A 184 16.51 -15.59 6.13
N GLY A 185 17.27 -14.71 6.79
CA GLY A 185 18.70 -14.52 6.59
C GLY A 185 19.51 -15.78 6.91
N GLN A 186 19.28 -16.37 8.09
CA GLN A 186 19.89 -17.64 8.49
C GLN A 186 19.50 -18.78 7.55
N LYS A 187 18.25 -18.83 7.08
CA LYS A 187 17.81 -19.83 6.11
C LYS A 187 18.46 -19.65 4.74
N LYS A 188 18.86 -18.42 4.36
CA LYS A 188 19.63 -18.15 3.13
C LYS A 188 21.10 -18.53 3.29
N GLU A 189 21.75 -18.19 4.41
CA GLU A 189 23.13 -18.61 4.68
C GLU A 189 23.26 -20.14 4.78
N HIS A 190 22.34 -20.80 5.49
CA HIS A 190 22.37 -22.26 5.63
C HIS A 190 22.11 -22.99 4.30
N LYS A 191 21.40 -22.36 3.35
CA LYS A 191 21.16 -22.91 2.00
C LYS A 191 22.32 -22.64 1.02
N GLN A 192 23.21 -21.69 1.33
CA GLN A 192 24.45 -21.44 0.57
C GLN A 192 25.66 -22.21 1.13
N ALA A 193 25.62 -22.63 2.39
CA ALA A 193 26.75 -23.30 3.06
C ALA A 193 26.92 -24.81 2.74
N VAL A 194 26.09 -25.43 1.89
CA VAL A 194 26.24 -26.85 1.48
C VAL A 194 25.79 -26.99 0.01
N PRO A 195 26.56 -27.60 -0.94
CA PRO A 195 27.74 -28.47 -0.82
C PRO A 195 28.94 -28.09 -1.73
N VAL A 196 30.15 -27.96 -1.17
CA VAL A 196 31.41 -28.20 -1.91
C VAL A 196 32.37 -28.90 -0.97
N GLY A 197 32.28 -30.23 -0.88
CA GLY A 197 33.14 -30.96 0.05
C GLY A 197 32.84 -32.44 0.18
N ALA A 198 32.53 -33.13 -0.92
CA ALA A 198 32.51 -34.58 -0.95
C ALA A 198 32.62 -35.11 -2.39
N GLU A 199 33.69 -34.78 -3.11
CA GLU A 199 34.19 -35.62 -4.21
C GLU A 199 35.61 -35.17 -4.58
N GLY A 200 36.59 -36.07 -4.46
CA GLY A 200 37.98 -35.79 -4.82
C GLY A 200 39.05 -36.39 -3.90
N LYS A 201 38.91 -37.65 -3.48
CA LYS A 201 40.09 -38.46 -3.11
C LYS A 201 40.53 -39.25 -4.34
N ALA A 202 41.50 -38.72 -5.08
CA ALA A 202 42.37 -39.48 -5.97
C ALA A 202 43.60 -38.63 -6.32
N GLN A 203 44.69 -38.83 -5.59
CA GLN A 203 46.05 -39.03 -6.11
C GLN A 203 47.01 -39.29 -4.95
#